data_AF-A0A923EFH7-F1
#
_entry.id   AF-A0A923EFH7-F1
#
_cell.length_a   1.000
_cell.length_b   1.000
_cell.length_c   1.000
_cell.angle_alpha   90.00
_cell.angle_beta   90.00
_cell.angle_gamma   90.00
#
_symmetry.space_group_name_H-M   'P 1'
#
loop_
_entity.id
_entity.type
_entity.pdbx_description
1 polymer ?
#
loop_
_entity_poly.entity_id
_entity_poly.type
_entity_poly.pdbx_seq_one_letter_code
_entity_poly.pdbx_strand_id
1 'polypeptide(L)'
;MKQKYVVLLDNETEKLAIQEYAELDKEMLSLLCEETYDAKAIKTAMEKDRNTLIQALRTHNMYPPGAYTERIADAIIEMFQPGANTSAELFFEEREMFDPMDEETINESDDDDDDTGMEVDELLDDNIDDGFEEKGIIKDLKKSIQISDEDASIDDA
;
A
#
# COMPACT_ATOMS: atom_id res chain seq x y z
N MET A 1 -11.39 7.21 -9.87
CA MET A 1 -10.13 7.77 -10.38
C MET A 1 -9.34 6.69 -11.12
N LYS A 2 -8.60 7.03 -12.19
CA LYS A 2 -7.72 6.06 -12.90
C LYS A 2 -6.28 6.17 -12.42
N GLN A 3 -5.62 5.03 -12.25
CA GLN A 3 -4.19 4.94 -11.95
C GLN A 3 -3.51 4.01 -12.95
N LYS A 4 -2.24 4.27 -13.24
CA LYS A 4 -1.40 3.43 -14.09
C LYS A 4 -0.01 3.30 -13.47
N TYR A 5 0.50 2.08 -13.44
CA TYR A 5 1.87 1.79 -13.04
C TYR A 5 2.64 1.26 -14.25
N VAL A 6 3.83 1.81 -14.49
CA VAL A 6 4.75 1.33 -15.50
C VAL A 6 5.98 0.77 -14.80
N VAL A 7 6.26 -0.51 -15.01
CA VAL A 7 7.40 -1.22 -14.45
C VAL A 7 8.44 -1.39 -15.56
N LEU A 8 9.67 -0.99 -15.29
CA LEU A 8 10.79 -1.01 -16.24
C LEU A 8 11.98 -1.73 -15.62
N LEU A 9 12.45 -2.80 -16.25
CA LEU A 9 13.65 -3.52 -15.86
C LEU A 9 14.79 -3.18 -16.81
N ASP A 10 15.81 -2.50 -16.29
CA ASP A 10 17.05 -2.22 -16.99
C ASP A 10 18.10 -3.28 -16.62
N ASN A 11 18.37 -4.17 -17.57
CA ASN A 11 19.37 -5.24 -17.43
C ASN A 11 20.81 -4.73 -17.56
N GLU A 12 21.05 -3.56 -18.15
CA GLU A 12 22.39 -2.99 -18.30
C GLU A 12 22.85 -2.34 -16.99
N THR A 13 21.96 -1.59 -16.34
CA THR A 13 22.26 -0.90 -15.07
C THR A 13 21.86 -1.69 -13.82
N GLU A 14 21.25 -2.86 -13.99
CA GLU A 14 20.71 -3.71 -12.93
C GLU A 14 19.71 -2.94 -12.02
N LYS A 15 18.83 -2.16 -12.64
CA LYS A 15 17.82 -1.35 -11.96
C LYS A 15 16.40 -1.73 -12.37
N LEU A 16 15.49 -1.66 -11.43
CA LEU A 16 14.05 -1.73 -11.67
C LEU A 16 13.44 -0.37 -11.34
N ALA A 17 12.72 0.26 -12.25
CA ALA A 17 11.98 1.49 -11.98
C ALA A 17 10.48 1.22 -12.02
N ILE A 18 9.74 1.85 -11.10
CA ILE A 18 8.27 1.84 -11.08
C ILE A 18 7.81 3.29 -11.15
N GLN A 19 7.06 3.60 -12.19
CA GLN A 19 6.46 4.91 -12.40
C GLN A 19 4.96 4.85 -12.10
N GLU A 20 4.50 5.73 -11.23
CA GLU A 20 3.09 5.91 -10.91
C GLU A 20 2.52 7.09 -11.69
N TYR A 21 1.41 6.85 -12.37
CA TYR A 21 0.62 7.86 -13.04
C TYR A 21 -0.81 7.86 -12.50
N ALA A 22 -1.42 9.03 -12.34
CA ALA A 22 -2.82 9.14 -11.99
C ALA A 22 -3.53 10.22 -12.82
N GLU A 23 -4.85 10.09 -12.88
CA GLU A 23 -5.73 11.06 -13.51
C GLU A 23 -5.88 12.29 -12.59
N LEU A 24 -5.13 13.35 -12.88
CA LEU A 24 -5.24 14.64 -12.20
C LEU A 24 -6.23 15.59 -12.91
N ASP A 25 -6.17 15.58 -14.25
CA ASP A 25 -7.14 16.22 -15.12
C ASP A 25 -7.96 15.14 -15.81
N LYS A 26 -9.23 15.44 -16.10
CA LYS A 26 -10.14 14.49 -16.74
C LYS A 26 -9.51 13.93 -18.03
N GLU A 27 -9.44 12.61 -18.12
CA GLU A 27 -8.89 11.86 -19.27
C GLU A 27 -7.38 12.06 -19.51
N MET A 28 -6.64 12.67 -18.58
CA MET A 28 -5.18 12.86 -18.68
C MET A 28 -4.44 12.27 -17.49
N LEU A 29 -3.58 11.29 -17.78
CA LEU A 29 -2.66 10.72 -16.79
C LEU A 29 -1.40 11.58 -16.68
N SER A 30 -1.07 11.97 -15.46
CA SER A 30 0.17 12.68 -15.12
C SER A 30 1.09 11.79 -14.29
N LEU A 31 2.40 11.85 -14.53
CA LEU A 31 3.39 11.18 -13.70
C LEU A 31 3.38 11.82 -12.31
N LEU A 32 3.14 11.00 -11.28
CA LEU A 32 3.13 11.42 -9.88
C LEU A 32 4.45 11.13 -9.19
N CYS A 33 4.97 9.93 -9.39
CA CYS A 33 6.14 9.42 -8.70
C CYS A 33 6.91 8.43 -9.58
N GLU A 34 8.21 8.36 -9.38
CA GLU A 34 9.07 7.30 -9.90
C GLU A 34 9.96 6.83 -8.75
N GLU A 35 9.98 5.53 -8.49
CA GLU A 35 10.86 4.90 -7.52
C GLU A 35 11.77 3.90 -8.24
N THR A 36 13.07 3.97 -7.95
CA THR A 36 14.07 3.05 -8.52
C THR A 36 14.62 2.12 -7.46
N TYR A 37 14.68 0.83 -7.79
CA TYR A 37 15.14 -0.26 -6.95
C TYR A 37 16.39 -0.91 -7.54
N ASP A 38 17.19 -1.51 -6.66
CA ASP A 38 18.26 -2.40 -7.09
C ASP A 38 17.69 -3.76 -7.52
N ALA A 39 17.97 -4.21 -8.74
CA ALA A 39 17.39 -5.44 -9.28
C ALA A 39 17.83 -6.69 -8.49
N LYS A 40 19.04 -6.69 -7.89
CA LYS A 40 19.50 -7.80 -7.04
C LYS A 40 18.74 -7.84 -5.73
N ALA A 41 18.44 -6.68 -5.13
CA ALA A 41 17.63 -6.62 -3.93
C ALA A 41 16.20 -7.13 -4.18
N ILE A 42 15.59 -6.73 -5.30
CA ILE A 42 14.26 -7.24 -5.71
C ILE A 42 14.29 -8.74 -5.92
N LYS A 43 15.30 -9.25 -6.65
CA LYS A 43 15.45 -10.70 -6.87
C LYS A 43 15.63 -11.46 -5.55
N THR A 44 16.42 -10.93 -4.62
CA THR A 44 16.60 -11.52 -3.29
C THR A 44 15.28 -11.57 -2.51
N ALA A 45 14.47 -10.50 -2.58
CA ALA A 45 13.16 -10.45 -1.96
C ALA A 45 12.21 -11.50 -2.57
N MET A 46 12.20 -11.64 -3.90
CA MET A 46 11.43 -12.66 -4.62
C MET A 46 11.80 -14.09 -4.23
N GLU A 47 13.11 -14.38 -4.16
CA GLU A 47 13.61 -15.71 -3.80
C GLU A 47 13.25 -16.11 -2.37
N LYS A 48 13.04 -15.14 -1.48
CA LYS A 48 12.62 -15.39 -0.11
C LYS A 48 11.14 -15.78 -0.06
N ASP A 49 10.25 -14.89 -0.51
CA ASP A 49 8.81 -15.14 -0.66
C ASP A 49 8.09 -13.92 -1.27
N ARG A 50 6.85 -14.13 -1.77
CA ARG A 50 6.03 -13.07 -2.37
C ARG A 50 5.72 -11.91 -1.42
N ASN A 51 5.49 -12.18 -0.13
CA ASN A 51 5.20 -11.10 0.83
C ASN A 51 6.42 -10.24 1.09
N THR A 52 7.62 -10.82 1.14
CA THR A 52 8.87 -10.05 1.23
C THR A 52 9.03 -9.12 0.01
N LEU A 53 8.71 -9.58 -1.21
CA LEU A 53 8.69 -8.70 -2.39
C LEU A 53 7.68 -7.55 -2.22
N ILE A 54 6.43 -7.85 -1.85
CA ILE A 54 5.38 -6.83 -1.66
C ILE A 54 5.82 -5.77 -0.65
N GLN A 55 6.45 -6.17 0.46
CA GLN A 55 6.97 -5.23 1.45
C GLN A 55 8.14 -4.41 0.91
N ALA A 56 9.02 -4.99 0.08
CA ALA A 56 10.14 -4.27 -0.53
C ALA A 56 9.69 -3.21 -1.55
N LEU A 57 8.56 -3.44 -2.23
CA LEU A 57 7.96 -2.49 -3.18
C LEU A 57 7.23 -1.33 -2.51
N ARG A 58 6.94 -1.44 -1.21
CA ARG A 58 6.26 -0.42 -0.42
C ARG A 58 7.28 0.42 0.33
N THR A 59 7.63 1.56 -0.25
CA THR A 59 8.57 2.51 0.31
C THR A 59 7.83 3.74 0.85
N HIS A 60 8.58 4.68 1.44
CA HIS A 60 8.01 5.96 1.85
C HIS A 60 7.52 6.80 0.66
N ASN A 61 8.16 6.63 -0.52
CA ASN A 61 7.85 7.39 -1.73
C ASN A 61 6.82 6.69 -2.63
N MET A 62 6.68 5.36 -2.48
CA MET A 62 5.81 4.54 -3.31
C MET A 62 5.05 3.57 -2.41
N TYR A 63 3.78 3.86 -2.11
CA TYR A 63 2.95 3.02 -1.22
C TYR A 63 1.57 2.71 -1.84
N PRO A 64 1.51 1.87 -2.89
CA PRO A 64 0.25 1.56 -3.55
C PRO A 64 -0.71 0.73 -2.66
N PRO A 65 -2.02 0.75 -2.95
CA PRO A 65 -3.00 -0.17 -2.34
C PRO A 65 -2.57 -1.64 -2.41
N GLY A 66 -3.08 -2.47 -1.48
CA GLY A 66 -2.72 -3.91 -1.33
C GLY A 66 -2.85 -4.66 -2.64
N ALA A 67 -4.07 -4.72 -3.16
CA ALA A 67 -4.39 -5.40 -4.41
C ALA A 67 -3.54 -4.91 -5.60
N TYR A 68 -3.13 -3.63 -5.62
CA TYR A 68 -2.34 -3.09 -6.71
C TYR A 68 -0.88 -3.53 -6.57
N THR A 69 -0.32 -3.45 -5.36
CA THR A 69 1.04 -3.90 -5.07
C THR A 69 1.19 -5.39 -5.38
N GLU A 70 0.16 -6.18 -5.08
CA GLU A 70 0.10 -7.59 -5.43
C GLU A 70 0.21 -7.85 -6.94
N ARG A 71 -0.60 -7.15 -7.74
CA ARG A 71 -0.55 -7.26 -9.20
C ARG A 71 0.78 -6.76 -9.78
N ILE A 72 1.36 -5.69 -9.20
CA ILE A 72 2.69 -5.20 -9.56
C ILE A 72 3.76 -6.25 -9.24
N ALA A 73 3.68 -6.90 -8.07
CA ALA A 73 4.60 -7.95 -7.67
C ALA A 73 4.54 -9.15 -8.61
N ASP A 74 3.35 -9.57 -9.03
CA ASP A 74 3.17 -10.67 -9.97
C ASP A 74 3.77 -10.33 -11.35
N ALA A 75 3.56 -9.10 -11.84
CA ALA A 75 4.20 -8.62 -13.07
C ALA A 75 5.73 -8.62 -12.98
N ILE A 76 6.29 -8.19 -11.84
CA ILE A 76 7.74 -8.22 -11.61
C ILE A 76 8.26 -9.66 -11.62
N ILE A 77 7.57 -10.60 -10.97
CA ILE A 77 7.97 -12.01 -10.96
C ILE A 77 8.01 -12.58 -12.38
N GLU A 78 7.04 -12.23 -13.22
CA GLU A 78 7.00 -12.62 -14.63
C GLU A 78 8.15 -12.00 -15.43
N MET A 79 8.43 -10.71 -15.24
CA MET A 79 9.50 -9.99 -15.96
C MET A 79 10.91 -10.55 -15.70
N PHE A 80 11.13 -11.21 -14.56
CA PHE A 80 12.40 -11.86 -14.23
C PHE A 80 12.54 -13.29 -14.79
N GLN A 81 11.51 -13.82 -15.48
CA GLN A 81 11.61 -15.12 -16.16
C GLN A 81 12.50 -15.05 -17.41
N PRO A 82 13.19 -16.15 -17.78
CA PRO A 82 14.03 -16.18 -18.97
C PRO A 82 13.23 -15.86 -20.24
N GLY A 83 13.65 -14.83 -20.98
CA GLY A 83 12.99 -14.42 -22.23
C GLY A 83 11.71 -13.61 -22.06
N ALA A 84 11.39 -13.17 -20.84
CA ALA A 84 10.27 -12.27 -20.56
C ALA A 84 10.53 -10.84 -21.03
N ASN A 85 9.47 -10.04 -21.06
CA ASN A 85 9.56 -8.62 -21.39
C ASN A 85 10.25 -7.84 -20.26
N THR A 86 10.97 -6.78 -20.63
CA THR A 86 11.63 -5.88 -19.68
C THR A 86 10.77 -4.69 -19.27
N SER A 87 9.50 -4.66 -19.69
CA SER A 87 8.54 -3.66 -19.25
C SER A 87 7.14 -4.23 -19.11
N ALA A 88 6.37 -3.69 -18.18
CA ALA A 88 4.95 -4.00 -17.98
C ALA A 88 4.17 -2.72 -17.66
N GLU A 89 2.93 -2.64 -18.14
CA GLU A 89 2.00 -1.56 -17.80
C GLU A 89 0.77 -2.15 -17.11
N LEU A 90 0.41 -1.61 -15.94
CA LEU A 90 -0.75 -2.02 -15.17
C LEU A 90 -1.70 -0.83 -15.04
N PHE A 91 -2.96 -1.02 -15.42
CA PHE A 91 -4.01 -0.02 -15.31
C PHE A 91 -5.00 -0.44 -14.24
N PHE A 92 -5.45 0.53 -13.46
CA PHE A 92 -6.39 0.34 -12.36
C PHE A 92 -7.46 1.42 -12.41
N GLU A 93 -8.72 1.02 -12.30
CA GLU A 93 -9.83 1.94 -12.06
C GLU A 93 -10.35 1.77 -10.64
N GLU A 94 -10.38 2.84 -9.86
CA GLU A 94 -10.82 2.81 -8.45
C GLU A 94 -12.21 2.17 -8.26
N ARG A 95 -13.11 2.29 -9.25
CA ARG A 95 -14.43 1.64 -9.19
C ARG A 95 -14.31 0.12 -9.05
N GLU A 96 -13.35 -0.49 -9.73
CA GLU A 96 -13.12 -1.94 -9.71
C GLU A 96 -12.74 -2.44 -8.30
N MET A 97 -12.29 -1.56 -7.40
CA MET A 97 -11.98 -1.93 -6.02
C MET A 97 -13.22 -2.10 -5.15
N PHE A 98 -14.34 -1.48 -5.54
CA PHE A 98 -15.61 -1.51 -4.81
C PHE A 98 -16.65 -2.43 -5.43
N ASP A 99 -16.37 -2.96 -6.63
CA ASP A 99 -17.20 -4.01 -7.18
C ASP A 99 -17.09 -5.22 -6.25
N PRO A 100 -18.22 -5.84 -5.85
CA PRO A 100 -18.18 -7.03 -5.03
C PRO A 100 -17.31 -8.03 -5.78
N MET A 101 -16.16 -8.39 -5.20
CA MET A 101 -15.35 -9.46 -5.76
C MET A 101 -16.28 -10.67 -5.83
N ASP A 102 -16.48 -11.20 -7.03
CA ASP A 102 -17.07 -12.54 -7.14
C ASP A 102 -16.24 -13.44 -6.24
N GLU A 103 -16.89 -14.04 -5.23
CA GLU A 103 -16.33 -15.02 -4.29
C GLU A 103 -15.92 -16.29 -5.06
N GLU A 104 -14.96 -16.18 -5.97
CA GLU A 104 -14.44 -17.33 -6.69
C GLU A 104 -13.35 -18.00 -5.84
N THR A 105 -13.81 -19.00 -5.09
CA THR A 105 -13.08 -20.15 -4.54
C THR A 105 -12.37 -20.00 -3.20
N ILE A 106 -13.14 -19.70 -2.14
CA ILE A 106 -12.92 -20.44 -0.90
C ILE A 106 -13.59 -21.80 -1.10
N ASN A 107 -12.82 -22.81 -1.53
CA ASN A 107 -13.28 -24.20 -1.49
C ASN A 107 -13.22 -24.63 -0.03
N GLU A 108 -14.16 -24.13 0.77
CA GLU A 108 -14.40 -24.62 2.12
C GLU A 108 -14.96 -26.02 1.98
N SER A 109 -14.16 -26.99 2.40
CA SER A 109 -14.65 -28.32 2.74
C SER A 109 -15.91 -28.19 3.59
N ASP A 110 -16.97 -28.86 3.17
CA ASP A 110 -18.22 -29.06 3.90
C ASP A 110 -17.95 -29.24 5.40
N ASP A 111 -18.21 -28.20 6.19
CA ASP A 111 -18.62 -28.34 7.57
C ASP A 111 -19.82 -27.40 7.75
N ASP A 112 -20.99 -28.03 7.90
CA ASP A 112 -22.25 -27.38 8.25
C ASP A 112 -22.04 -26.47 9.47
N ASP A 113 -22.09 -25.15 9.28
CA ASP A 113 -22.38 -24.23 10.37
C ASP A 113 -23.59 -23.36 9.98
N ASP A 114 -24.59 -23.45 10.83
CA ASP A 114 -25.92 -22.86 10.71
C ASP A 114 -25.81 -21.32 10.77
N ASP A 115 -25.69 -20.69 9.59
CA ASP A 115 -25.71 -19.24 9.41
C ASP A 115 -27.09 -18.69 9.80
N THR A 116 -27.29 -18.51 11.10
CA THR A 116 -28.28 -17.58 11.63
C THR A 116 -27.74 -16.17 11.38
N GLY A 117 -27.96 -15.70 10.14
CA GLY A 117 -27.59 -14.35 9.71
C GLY A 117 -28.15 -13.32 10.69
N MET A 118 -27.26 -12.71 11.48
CA MET A 118 -27.62 -11.53 12.25
C MET A 118 -27.83 -10.39 11.27
N GLU A 119 -29.08 -9.98 11.10
CA GLU A 119 -29.45 -8.84 10.27
C GLU A 119 -28.76 -7.58 10.81
N VAL A 120 -28.06 -6.86 9.95
CA VAL A 120 -27.29 -5.64 10.30
C VAL A 120 -28.18 -4.58 10.98
N ASP A 121 -29.50 -4.66 10.77
CA ASP A 121 -30.51 -3.81 11.41
C ASP A 121 -30.66 -4.07 12.93
N GLU A 122 -30.26 -5.23 13.47
CA GLU A 122 -30.23 -5.48 14.92
C GLU A 122 -29.01 -4.86 15.62
N LEU A 123 -27.96 -4.49 14.88
CA LEU A 123 -26.76 -3.83 15.44
C LEU A 123 -26.94 -2.32 15.66
N LEU A 124 -28.02 -1.75 15.15
CA LEU A 124 -28.39 -0.34 15.34
C LEU A 124 -29.38 -0.15 16.49
N ASP A 125 -29.44 -1.07 17.46
CA ASP A 125 -30.24 -0.88 18.66
C ASP A 125 -29.62 0.24 19.52
N ASP A 126 -30.36 1.35 19.66
CA ASP A 126 -29.98 2.66 20.21
C ASP A 126 -29.60 2.66 21.71
N ASN A 127 -29.21 1.52 22.30
CA ASN A 127 -28.69 1.42 23.66
C ASN A 127 -27.18 1.68 23.72
N ILE A 128 -26.73 2.80 23.14
CA ILE A 128 -25.49 3.40 23.61
C ILE A 128 -25.77 3.91 25.03
N ASP A 129 -25.29 3.17 26.01
CA ASP A 129 -25.19 3.63 27.38
C ASP A 129 -24.37 4.93 27.39
N ASP A 130 -25.02 6.05 27.78
CA ASP A 130 -24.40 7.36 28.03
C ASP A 130 -23.36 7.33 29.18
N GLY A 131 -22.87 6.15 29.55
CA GLY A 131 -21.82 5.86 30.53
C GLY A 131 -20.41 6.21 30.04
N PHE A 132 -20.26 7.21 29.18
CA PHE A 132 -18.95 7.84 28.99
C PHE A 132 -18.65 8.66 30.24
N GLU A 133 -18.16 7.99 31.29
CA GLU A 133 -17.55 8.68 32.43
C GLU A 133 -16.51 9.65 31.87
N GLU A 134 -16.77 10.94 32.08
CA GLU A 134 -15.85 12.04 31.84
C GLU A 134 -14.57 11.76 32.65
N LYS A 135 -13.65 10.98 32.06
CA LYS A 135 -12.31 10.80 32.59
C LYS A 135 -11.66 12.16 32.49
N GLY A 136 -11.71 12.86 33.63
CA GLY A 136 -11.31 14.23 33.79
C GLY A 136 -9.99 14.53 33.10
N ILE A 137 -9.96 15.74 32.54
CA ILE A 137 -8.79 16.40 31.95
C ILE A 137 -7.54 16.05 32.77
N ILE A 138 -6.55 15.42 32.14
CA ILE A 138 -5.26 15.09 32.75
C ILE A 138 -4.57 16.42 33.11
N LYS A 139 -4.65 16.83 34.38
CA LYS A 139 -4.12 18.13 34.87
C LYS A 139 -2.61 18.13 35.12
N ASP A 140 -1.93 16.99 34.98
CA ASP A 140 -0.50 16.85 35.31
C ASP A 140 0.32 16.20 34.19
N LEU A 141 0.27 16.77 32.99
CA LEU A 141 1.30 16.49 31.99
C LEU A 141 2.59 17.25 32.39
N LYS A 142 3.54 16.55 33.02
CA LYS A 142 4.87 17.11 33.27
C LYS A 142 5.57 17.40 31.93
N LYS A 143 5.62 18.67 31.54
CA LYS A 143 6.53 19.15 30.49
C LYS A 143 7.96 19.07 31.00
N SER A 144 8.69 18.03 30.64
CA SER A 144 10.15 18.05 30.64
C SER A 144 10.64 17.80 29.22
N ILE A 145 10.53 18.83 28.38
CA ILE A 145 11.33 18.92 27.17
C ILE A 145 12.63 19.61 27.61
N GLN A 146 13.75 18.88 27.52
CA GLN A 146 15.07 19.48 27.70
C GLN A 146 15.51 19.99 26.34
N ILE A 147 15.54 21.31 26.19
CA ILE A 147 16.19 21.99 25.07
C ILE A 147 17.65 22.09 25.48
N SER A 148 18.54 21.39 24.77
CA SER A 148 19.96 21.64 24.85
C SER A 148 20.26 22.95 24.14
N ASP A 149 20.55 24.00 24.90
CA ASP A 149 21.17 25.24 24.42
C ASP A 149 22.63 24.93 24.03
N GLU A 150 22.82 24.33 22.85
CA GLU A 150 24.16 24.21 22.24
C GLU A 150 24.19 25.06 20.96
N ASP A 151 24.55 26.32 21.20
CA ASP A 151 25.20 27.31 20.34
C ASP A 151 24.66 27.58 18.92
N ALA A 152 23.71 28.52 18.85
CA ALA A 152 23.56 29.41 17.70
C ALA A 152 24.68 30.48 17.71
N SER A 153 25.87 30.12 17.23
CA SER A 153 26.88 31.10 16.84
C SER A 153 26.59 31.59 15.41
N ILE A 154 25.73 32.59 15.29
CA ILE A 154 25.69 33.47 14.12
C ILE A 154 26.82 34.49 14.32
N ASP A 155 27.90 34.30 13.58
CA ASP A 155 28.97 35.29 13.43
C ASP A 155 28.61 36.12 12.18
N ASP A 156 28.16 37.35 12.42
CA ASP A 156 27.80 38.32 11.40
C ASP A 156 29.05 39.19 11.14
N ALA A 157 29.60 39.13 9.93
CA ALA A 157 30.74 39.93 9.47
C ALA A 157 30.52 40.47 8.05
#